data_AF-A0A7S2HL07-F1
#
_entry.id   AF-A0A7S2HL07-F1
#
_cell.length_a   1.000
_cell.length_b   1.000
_cell.length_c   1.000
_cell.angle_alpha   90.00
_cell.angle_beta   90.00
_cell.angle_gamma   90.00
#
_symmetry.space_group_name_H-M   'P 1'
#
loop_
_entity.id
_entity.type
_entity.pdbx_description
1 polymer ?
#
loop_
_entity_poly.entity_id
_entity_poly.type
_entity_poly.pdbx_seq_one_letter_code
_entity_poly.pdbx_strand_id
1 'polypeptide(L)'
;RLGHYILQGRRVDLFGVRDLPRATRLISARDVPDFASWRCTESTAWRTHPRGQAVEVAIELSGKTKVCLVSDAAPYRAGGSFLSGGPHDEEESLCTRSTLYMSLAAAKAEARRQRLAPPPKAVRASPRADGADWACHIPRDGVVLSPDVEIMRGGVAAGYRFGSQPVVLAAVVSVGMPNGNAQAADAPEDRPTSPEEYRRGLPR
;
A
#
# COMPACT_ATOMS: atom_id res chain seq x y z
N ARG A 1 -22.05 -3.15 -12.61
CA ARG A 1 -21.78 -3.77 -11.29
C ARG A 1 -20.52 -4.61 -11.46
N LEU A 2 -19.40 -4.30 -10.80
CA LEU A 2 -18.08 -4.83 -11.21
C LEU A 2 -17.34 -5.67 -10.15
N GLY A 3 -17.84 -5.81 -8.92
CA GLY A 3 -17.20 -6.68 -7.92
C GLY A 3 -18.22 -7.52 -7.14
N HIS A 4 -18.08 -8.83 -7.17
CA HIS A 4 -18.77 -9.76 -6.26
C HIS A 4 -18.02 -11.10 -6.21
N TYR A 5 -18.27 -11.89 -5.18
CA TYR A 5 -17.90 -13.30 -5.11
C TYR A 5 -19.08 -14.16 -4.66
N ILE A 6 -18.99 -15.47 -4.90
CA ILE A 6 -19.99 -16.44 -4.45
C ILE A 6 -19.42 -17.22 -3.28
N LEU A 7 -20.13 -17.22 -2.15
CA LEU A 7 -19.82 -18.02 -0.98
C LEU A 7 -21.04 -18.85 -0.61
N GLN A 8 -20.92 -20.18 -0.66
CA GLN A 8 -22.01 -21.11 -0.31
C GLN A 8 -23.32 -20.82 -1.07
N GLY A 9 -23.22 -20.55 -2.38
CA GLY A 9 -24.37 -20.23 -3.23
C GLY A 9 -24.95 -18.82 -3.01
N ARG A 10 -24.42 -18.04 -2.05
CA ARG A 10 -24.80 -16.66 -1.82
C ARG A 10 -23.84 -15.70 -2.51
N ARG A 11 -24.41 -14.68 -3.14
CA ARG A 11 -23.65 -13.57 -3.70
C ARG A 11 -23.27 -12.60 -2.59
N VAL A 12 -21.99 -12.25 -2.53
CA VAL A 12 -21.46 -11.18 -1.68
C VAL A 12 -20.93 -10.08 -2.59
N ASP A 13 -21.54 -8.90 -2.53
CA ASP A 13 -21.17 -7.76 -3.36
C ASP A 13 -20.00 -6.99 -2.75
N LEU A 14 -19.18 -6.43 -3.64
CA LEU A 14 -18.09 -5.50 -3.32
C LEU A 14 -18.46 -4.14 -3.91
N PHE A 15 -18.62 -3.13 -3.06
CA PHE A 15 -19.24 -1.86 -3.45
C PHE A 15 -18.21 -0.84 -3.95
N GLY A 16 -16.99 -0.87 -3.40
CA GLY A 16 -15.94 0.11 -3.68
C GLY A 16 -15.12 -0.17 -4.94
N VAL A 17 -15.13 -1.41 -5.45
CA VAL A 17 -14.23 -1.87 -6.53
C VAL A 17 -14.23 -0.98 -7.77
N ARG A 18 -15.40 -0.43 -8.16
CA ARG A 18 -15.51 0.41 -9.36
C ARG A 18 -14.85 1.78 -9.17
N ASP A 19 -15.06 2.37 -8.00
CA ASP A 19 -14.69 3.75 -7.73
C ASP A 19 -13.30 3.85 -7.12
N LEU A 20 -12.82 2.78 -6.48
CA LEU A 20 -11.50 2.69 -5.85
C LEU A 20 -10.38 3.19 -6.78
N PRO A 21 -10.17 2.65 -8.01
CA PRO A 21 -9.12 3.16 -8.91
C PRO A 21 -9.20 4.66 -9.21
N ARG A 22 -10.42 5.23 -9.24
CA ARG A 22 -10.66 6.65 -9.53
C ARG A 22 -10.45 7.52 -8.29
N ALA A 23 -10.63 6.94 -7.11
CA ALA A 23 -10.48 7.60 -5.83
C ALA A 23 -9.05 7.48 -5.27
N THR A 24 -8.25 6.55 -5.78
CA THR A 24 -6.81 6.45 -5.49
C THR A 24 -6.09 7.77 -5.75
N ARG A 25 -5.18 8.16 -4.84
CA ARG A 25 -4.34 9.36 -4.98
C ARG A 25 -2.88 9.02 -4.75
N LEU A 26 -2.01 9.63 -5.54
CA LEU A 26 -0.60 9.80 -5.20
C LEU A 26 -0.50 11.12 -4.42
N ILE A 27 -0.03 11.05 -3.18
CA ILE A 27 0.11 12.23 -2.32
C ILE A 27 1.58 12.37 -1.97
N SER A 28 2.20 13.47 -2.39
CA SER A 28 3.56 13.83 -1.98
C SER A 28 3.47 14.73 -0.74
N ALA A 29 4.50 14.77 0.10
CA ALA A 29 4.49 15.62 1.29
C ALA A 29 4.33 17.12 0.94
N ARG A 30 4.81 17.58 -0.23
CA ARG A 30 4.55 18.95 -0.74
C ARG A 30 3.06 19.24 -1.05
N ASP A 31 2.26 18.21 -1.28
CA ASP A 31 0.83 18.35 -1.63
C ASP A 31 -0.03 18.49 -0.36
N VAL A 32 0.57 18.31 0.82
CA VAL A 32 -0.10 18.36 2.12
C VAL A 32 0.17 19.72 2.78
N PRO A 33 -0.86 20.47 3.19
CA PRO A 33 -0.67 21.76 3.85
C PRO A 33 0.10 21.61 5.18
N ASP A 34 0.81 22.66 5.59
CA ASP A 34 1.57 22.68 6.83
C ASP A 34 0.65 22.39 8.05
N PHE A 35 0.92 21.26 8.69
CA PHE A 35 0.22 20.76 9.85
C PHE A 35 0.38 21.66 11.08
N ALA A 36 1.31 22.62 11.08
CA ALA A 36 1.43 23.61 12.15
C ALA A 36 0.12 24.38 12.40
N SER A 37 -0.75 24.46 11.39
CA SER A 37 -2.07 25.10 11.48
C SER A 37 -3.20 24.16 11.95
N TRP A 38 -2.99 22.84 11.94
CA TRP A 38 -4.02 21.86 12.30
C TRP A 38 -4.10 21.71 13.82
N ARG A 39 -5.13 22.31 14.40
CA ARG A 39 -5.47 22.09 15.81
C ARG A 39 -6.25 20.80 15.97
N CYS A 40 -5.56 19.71 16.31
CA CYS A 40 -6.23 18.54 16.85
C CYS A 40 -6.58 18.82 18.31
N THR A 41 -7.87 19.01 18.61
CA THR A 41 -8.36 19.21 19.98
C THR A 41 -8.57 17.90 20.73
N GLU A 42 -8.38 16.76 20.07
CA GLU A 42 -8.53 15.43 20.66
C GLU A 42 -7.20 14.85 21.13
N SER A 43 -7.21 14.23 22.30
CA SER A 43 -6.03 13.56 22.84
C SER A 43 -5.71 12.28 22.05
N THR A 44 -4.50 12.17 21.53
CA THR A 44 -4.02 10.92 20.90
C THR A 44 -3.67 9.89 21.97
N ALA A 45 -4.24 8.69 21.86
CA ALA A 45 -3.88 7.55 22.71
C ALA A 45 -3.09 6.53 21.89
N TRP A 46 -1.88 6.20 22.35
CA TRP A 46 -1.07 5.14 21.78
C TRP A 46 -1.41 3.81 22.46
N ARG A 47 -1.65 2.78 21.66
CA ARG A 47 -1.96 1.43 22.15
C ARG A 47 -1.12 0.42 21.41
N THR A 48 -0.53 -0.50 22.16
CA THR A 48 0.14 -1.67 21.60
C THR A 48 -0.88 -2.78 21.50
N HIS A 49 -1.14 -3.27 20.29
CA HIS A 49 -1.95 -4.46 20.11
C HIS A 49 -1.11 -5.71 20.46
N PRO A 50 -1.67 -6.75 21.09
CA PRO A 50 -0.99 -8.05 21.22
C PRO A 50 -0.56 -8.58 19.84
N ARG A 51 0.45 -9.46 19.81
CA ARG A 51 1.02 -9.99 18.55
C ARG A 51 -0.07 -10.38 17.54
N GLY A 52 0.05 -9.89 16.31
CA GLY A 52 -0.90 -10.13 15.23
C GLY A 52 -0.53 -9.33 13.98
N GLN A 53 -1.11 -9.68 12.83
CA GLN A 53 -0.92 -8.90 11.61
C GLN A 53 -1.74 -7.60 11.70
N ALA A 54 -1.20 -6.48 11.23
CA ALA A 54 -1.85 -5.16 11.31
C ALA A 54 -3.26 -5.15 10.69
N VAL A 55 -3.48 -5.95 9.64
CA VAL A 55 -4.79 -6.12 8.99
C VAL A 55 -5.85 -6.75 9.91
N GLU A 56 -5.48 -7.68 10.81
CA GLU A 56 -6.43 -8.29 11.75
C GLU A 56 -6.90 -7.26 12.79
N VAL A 57 -5.96 -6.43 13.26
CA VAL A 57 -6.27 -5.31 14.15
C VAL A 57 -7.20 -4.32 13.46
N ALA A 58 -6.94 -4.03 12.19
CA ALA A 58 -7.77 -3.13 11.41
C ALA A 58 -9.19 -3.65 11.23
N ILE A 59 -9.36 -4.96 10.97
CA ILE A 59 -10.65 -5.63 10.88
C ILE A 59 -11.41 -5.59 12.21
N GLU A 60 -10.74 -5.82 13.34
CA GLU A 60 -11.40 -5.77 14.65
C GLU A 60 -11.89 -4.34 14.97
N LEU A 61 -11.05 -3.34 14.69
CA LEU A 61 -11.34 -1.94 15.01
C LEU A 61 -12.37 -1.33 14.06
N SER A 62 -12.49 -1.80 12.81
CA SER A 62 -13.43 -1.24 11.83
C SER A 62 -14.90 -1.41 12.24
N GLY A 63 -15.21 -2.37 13.12
CA GLY A 63 -16.54 -2.50 13.70
C GLY A 63 -16.88 -1.44 14.75
N LYS A 64 -15.88 -0.67 15.22
CA LYS A 64 -16.00 0.29 16.33
C LYS A 64 -15.71 1.72 15.88
N THR A 65 -14.82 1.90 14.91
CA THR A 65 -14.37 3.22 14.44
C THR A 65 -13.91 3.16 12.98
N LYS A 66 -13.68 4.33 12.38
CA LYS A 66 -13.02 4.42 11.07
C LYS A 66 -11.54 4.09 11.24
N VAL A 67 -11.06 3.15 10.42
CA VAL A 67 -9.68 2.66 10.49
C VAL A 67 -8.93 3.02 9.22
N CYS A 68 -7.75 3.61 9.40
CA CYS A 68 -6.74 3.74 8.37
C CYS A 68 -5.62 2.75 8.67
N LEU A 69 -5.24 1.94 7.68
CA LEU A 69 -4.13 1.00 7.77
C LEU A 69 -2.92 1.57 7.01
N VAL A 70 -1.74 1.54 7.62
CA VAL A 70 -0.49 1.82 6.91
C VAL A 70 0.09 0.49 6.44
N SER A 71 0.45 0.40 5.16
CA SER A 71 1.06 -0.77 4.55
C SER A 71 2.45 -0.41 4.05
N ASP A 72 3.43 -1.25 4.36
CA ASP A 72 4.66 -1.30 3.57
C ASP A 72 4.29 -1.86 2.18
N ALA A 73 4.70 -1.18 1.12
CA ALA A 73 4.37 -1.53 -0.25
C ALA A 73 5.60 -1.42 -1.13
N ALA A 74 5.81 -2.40 -2.01
CA ALA A 74 6.98 -2.49 -2.86
C ALA A 74 6.96 -1.36 -3.92
N PRO A 75 7.81 -0.32 -3.82
CA PRO A 75 7.69 0.88 -4.66
C PRO A 75 7.87 0.63 -6.16
N TYR A 76 8.51 -0.47 -6.54
CA TYR A 76 8.81 -0.83 -7.93
C TYR A 76 7.86 -1.87 -8.53
N ARG A 77 6.98 -2.45 -7.72
CA ARG A 77 6.06 -3.52 -8.14
C ARG A 77 4.76 -3.46 -7.34
N ALA A 78 3.71 -2.89 -7.92
CA ALA A 78 2.38 -2.84 -7.32
C ALA A 78 1.89 -4.24 -6.90
N GLY A 79 1.61 -4.43 -5.61
CA GLY A 79 1.19 -5.70 -5.03
C GLY A 79 2.32 -6.70 -4.83
N GLY A 80 3.58 -6.26 -4.89
CA GLY A 80 4.75 -7.13 -4.77
C GLY A 80 4.70 -8.30 -5.75
N SER A 81 5.01 -9.48 -5.25
CA SER A 81 5.03 -10.74 -6.00
C SER A 81 3.67 -11.47 -6.05
N PHE A 82 2.57 -10.81 -5.64
CA PHE A 82 1.23 -11.42 -5.49
C PHE A 82 0.74 -12.13 -6.75
N LEU A 83 0.96 -11.53 -7.93
CA LEU A 83 0.53 -12.12 -9.21
C LEU A 83 1.45 -13.25 -9.71
N SER A 84 2.68 -13.31 -9.21
CA SER A 84 3.67 -14.33 -9.61
C SER A 84 3.75 -15.51 -8.64
N GLY A 85 3.06 -15.45 -7.50
CA GLY A 85 3.14 -16.48 -6.45
C GLY A 85 4.50 -16.54 -5.76
N GLY A 86 5.15 -15.38 -5.59
CA GLY A 86 6.39 -15.29 -4.81
C GLY A 86 6.13 -15.44 -3.30
N PRO A 87 7.16 -15.23 -2.47
CA PRO A 87 7.02 -15.23 -1.01
C PRO A 87 5.86 -14.31 -0.56
N HIS A 88 5.09 -14.79 0.42
CA HIS A 88 3.95 -14.04 0.96
C HIS A 88 4.43 -13.05 2.03
N ASP A 89 4.84 -11.86 1.61
CA ASP A 89 5.07 -10.74 2.52
C ASP A 89 3.74 -10.01 2.81
N GLU A 90 3.82 -8.90 3.55
CA GLU A 90 2.65 -8.17 4.05
C GLU A 90 1.78 -7.61 2.92
N GLU A 91 2.39 -7.05 1.87
CA GLU A 91 1.69 -6.47 0.72
C GLU A 91 0.95 -7.54 -0.09
N GLU A 92 1.58 -8.69 -0.35
CA GLU A 92 0.98 -9.80 -1.07
C GLU A 92 -0.21 -10.38 -0.32
N SER A 93 -0.07 -10.58 0.98
CA SER A 93 -1.17 -11.03 1.84
C SER A 93 -2.32 -10.03 1.80
N LEU A 94 -2.04 -8.73 1.93
CA LEU A 94 -3.05 -7.69 1.88
C LEU A 94 -3.75 -7.60 0.51
N CYS A 95 -3.00 -7.69 -0.58
CA CYS A 95 -3.53 -7.69 -1.94
C CYS A 95 -4.36 -8.94 -2.25
N THR A 96 -3.96 -10.10 -1.70
CA THR A 96 -4.75 -11.34 -1.82
C THR A 96 -6.12 -11.18 -1.16
N ARG A 97 -6.13 -10.52 -0.01
CA ARG A 97 -7.29 -10.48 0.88
C ARG A 97 -8.26 -9.36 0.60
N SER A 98 -7.88 -8.39 -0.23
CA SER A 98 -8.60 -7.13 -0.36
C SER A 98 -8.71 -6.64 -1.79
N THR A 99 -9.37 -5.50 -1.96
CA THR A 99 -9.44 -4.78 -3.23
C THR A 99 -8.22 -3.88 -3.49
N LEU A 100 -7.24 -3.84 -2.57
CA LEU A 100 -6.09 -2.93 -2.61
C LEU A 100 -5.30 -2.97 -3.93
N TYR A 101 -5.11 -4.16 -4.51
CA TYR A 101 -4.33 -4.31 -5.75
C TYR A 101 -4.89 -3.44 -6.89
N MET A 102 -6.22 -3.26 -6.96
CA MET A 102 -6.84 -2.40 -7.97
C MET A 102 -6.41 -0.94 -7.82
N SER A 103 -6.25 -0.48 -6.57
CA SER A 103 -5.74 0.86 -6.25
C SER A 103 -4.27 0.98 -6.63
N LEU A 104 -3.43 0.01 -6.26
CA LEU A 104 -2.00 0.05 -6.57
C LEU A 104 -1.72 -0.02 -8.08
N ALA A 105 -2.51 -0.80 -8.82
CA ALA A 105 -2.44 -0.83 -10.28
C ALA A 105 -2.81 0.53 -10.90
N ALA A 106 -3.82 1.22 -10.36
CA ALA A 106 -4.20 2.56 -10.79
C ALA A 106 -3.11 3.59 -10.45
N ALA A 107 -2.55 3.54 -9.25
CA ALA A 107 -1.41 4.34 -8.83
C ALA A 107 -0.20 4.16 -9.76
N LYS A 108 0.10 2.92 -10.17
CA LYS A 108 1.16 2.62 -11.14
C LYS A 108 0.89 3.21 -12.52
N ALA A 109 -0.34 3.17 -13.00
CA ALA A 109 -0.71 3.82 -14.25
C ALA A 109 -0.57 5.35 -14.15
N GLU A 110 -0.99 5.92 -13.02
CA GLU A 110 -0.89 7.35 -12.75
C GLU A 110 0.55 7.82 -12.62
N ALA A 111 1.39 7.10 -11.89
CA ALA A 111 2.81 7.41 -11.74
C ALA A 111 3.54 7.43 -13.10
N ARG A 112 3.20 6.49 -14.00
CA ARG A 112 3.70 6.50 -15.38
C ARG A 112 3.23 7.73 -16.15
N ARG A 113 1.96 8.12 -16.01
CA ARG A 113 1.40 9.33 -16.64
C ARG A 113 2.10 10.60 -16.15
N GLN A 114 2.39 10.68 -14.84
CA GLN A 114 3.11 11.78 -14.22
C GLN A 114 4.63 11.73 -14.45
N ARG A 115 5.14 10.66 -15.09
CA ARG A 115 6.56 10.38 -15.29
C ARG A 115 7.34 10.42 -13.97
N LEU A 116 6.76 9.82 -12.93
CA LEU A 116 7.41 9.67 -11.64
C LEU A 116 8.70 8.86 -11.84
N ALA A 117 9.84 9.51 -11.62
CA ALA A 117 11.14 8.89 -11.74
C ALA A 117 11.57 8.29 -10.39
N PRO A 118 12.33 7.18 -10.39
CA PRO A 118 13.01 6.73 -9.18
C PRO A 118 14.04 7.78 -8.72
N PRO A 119 14.41 7.78 -7.43
CA PRO A 119 15.39 8.73 -6.91
C PRO A 119 16.75 8.66 -7.64
N PRO A 120 17.28 9.77 -8.18
CA PRO A 120 18.45 9.78 -9.07
C PRO A 120 19.77 9.26 -8.48
N LYS A 121 19.91 9.24 -7.14
CA LYS A 121 21.15 8.88 -6.43
C LYS A 121 21.03 7.65 -5.52
N ALA A 122 19.81 7.19 -5.27
CA ALA A 122 19.58 6.10 -4.34
C ALA A 122 19.73 4.74 -5.03
N VAL A 123 19.32 4.64 -6.29
CA VAL A 123 19.39 3.39 -7.05
C VAL A 123 20.86 3.08 -7.38
N ARG A 124 21.47 2.16 -6.62
CA ARG A 124 22.67 1.47 -7.10
C ARG A 124 22.23 0.63 -8.29
N ALA A 125 22.51 1.15 -9.47
CA ALA A 125 21.93 0.77 -10.75
C ALA A 125 22.38 -0.61 -11.21
N SER A 126 21.87 -1.66 -10.57
CA SER A 126 21.66 -2.90 -11.29
C SER A 126 20.48 -2.65 -12.25
N PRO A 127 20.69 -2.67 -13.58
CA PRO A 127 19.57 -2.65 -14.51
C PRO A 127 18.66 -3.83 -14.18
N ARG A 128 17.36 -3.67 -14.45
CA ARG A 128 16.43 -4.79 -14.33
C ARG A 128 16.92 -5.96 -15.18
N ALA A 129 16.52 -7.18 -14.83
CA ALA A 129 16.87 -8.38 -15.60
C ALA A 129 16.46 -8.30 -17.09
N ASP A 130 15.47 -7.47 -17.42
CA ASP A 130 14.98 -7.19 -18.77
C ASP A 130 15.69 -6.00 -19.46
N GLY A 131 16.69 -5.39 -18.82
CA GLY A 131 17.42 -4.22 -19.32
C GLY A 131 16.67 -2.90 -19.24
N ALA A 132 15.44 -2.88 -18.69
CA ALA A 132 14.66 -1.66 -18.55
C ALA A 132 15.06 -0.86 -17.31
N ASP A 133 14.78 0.44 -17.34
CA ASP A 133 14.91 1.31 -16.17
C ASP A 133 13.89 0.94 -15.08
N TRP A 134 14.27 1.17 -13.83
CA TRP A 134 13.36 1.05 -12.70
C TRP A 134 12.28 2.13 -12.78
N ALA A 135 11.01 1.72 -12.65
CA ALA A 135 9.87 2.63 -12.59
C ALA A 135 9.23 2.54 -11.21
N CYS A 136 9.29 3.64 -10.46
CA CYS A 136 8.64 3.73 -9.16
C CYS A 136 7.18 4.17 -9.33
N HIS A 137 6.28 3.64 -8.51
CA HIS A 137 4.88 4.07 -8.49
C HIS A 137 4.42 4.73 -7.18
N ILE A 138 5.30 4.77 -6.18
CA ILE A 138 5.07 5.46 -4.92
C ILE A 138 6.03 6.64 -4.84
N PRO A 139 5.56 7.89 -4.65
CA PRO A 139 6.46 9.03 -4.50
C PRO A 139 7.41 8.82 -3.32
N ARG A 140 8.69 9.20 -3.47
CA ARG A 140 9.70 9.02 -2.42
C ARG A 140 9.33 9.70 -1.11
N ASP A 141 8.74 10.88 -1.22
CA ASP A 141 8.28 11.71 -0.12
C ASP A 141 6.77 11.60 0.09
N GLY A 142 6.17 10.50 -0.36
CA GLY A 142 4.73 10.39 -0.45
C GLY A 142 4.21 8.97 -0.30
N VAL A 143 2.93 8.85 -0.60
CA VAL A 143 2.15 7.63 -0.38
C VAL A 143 1.14 7.42 -1.49
N VAL A 144 0.68 6.19 -1.63
CA VAL A 144 -0.56 5.90 -2.33
C VAL A 144 -1.68 5.84 -1.29
N LEU A 145 -2.64 6.76 -1.42
CA LEU A 145 -3.86 6.74 -0.62
C LEU A 145 -4.94 5.93 -1.36
N SER A 146 -5.37 4.83 -0.72
CA SER A 146 -6.40 3.92 -1.24
C SER A 146 -7.64 4.00 -0.33
N PRO A 147 -8.68 4.77 -0.68
CA PRO A 147 -9.88 4.90 0.15
C PRO A 147 -10.78 3.66 0.04
N ASP A 148 -11.62 3.41 1.05
CA ASP A 148 -12.70 2.40 1.02
C ASP A 148 -12.25 0.98 0.57
N VAL A 149 -11.08 0.54 1.03
CA VAL A 149 -10.53 -0.78 0.70
C VAL A 149 -11.36 -1.86 1.42
N GLU A 150 -11.81 -2.85 0.65
CA GLU A 150 -12.68 -3.93 1.13
C GLU A 150 -11.83 -5.18 1.39
N ILE A 151 -11.72 -5.59 2.65
CA ILE A 151 -11.12 -6.87 3.04
C ILE A 151 -12.18 -7.96 2.92
N MET A 152 -11.98 -8.91 2.01
CA MET A 152 -12.95 -9.94 1.65
C MET A 152 -12.46 -11.36 1.98
N ARG A 153 -11.21 -11.53 2.42
CA ARG A 153 -10.67 -12.84 2.83
C ARG A 153 -9.95 -12.78 4.19
N GLY A 154 -9.97 -13.91 4.88
CA GLY A 154 -9.17 -14.17 6.08
C GLY A 154 -7.67 -14.26 5.78
N GLY A 155 -6.85 -14.33 6.83
CA GLY A 155 -5.40 -14.40 6.71
C GLY A 155 -4.86 -15.76 6.24
N VAL A 156 -3.52 -15.82 6.17
CA VAL A 156 -2.76 -17.03 5.77
C VAL A 156 -3.17 -18.25 6.58
N ALA A 157 -3.29 -18.10 7.90
CA ALA A 157 -3.68 -19.19 8.81
C ALA A 157 -5.08 -19.76 8.51
N ALA A 158 -5.96 -18.95 7.90
CA ALA A 158 -7.29 -19.37 7.47
C ALA A 158 -7.33 -19.80 6.00
N GLY A 159 -6.18 -19.91 5.33
CA GLY A 159 -6.08 -20.28 3.91
C GLY A 159 -6.74 -19.28 2.97
N TYR A 160 -6.78 -17.99 3.34
CA TYR A 160 -7.43 -16.94 2.54
C TYR A 160 -8.91 -17.20 2.23
N ARG A 161 -9.63 -17.82 3.18
CA ARG A 161 -11.06 -18.09 3.05
C ARG A 161 -11.86 -16.79 2.88
N PHE A 162 -12.78 -16.78 1.92
CA PHE A 162 -13.72 -15.67 1.75
C PHE A 162 -14.60 -15.47 2.99
N GLY A 163 -14.77 -14.21 3.41
CA GLY A 163 -15.72 -13.83 4.45
C GLY A 163 -17.17 -13.84 3.95
N SER A 164 -18.15 -13.89 4.85
CA SER A 164 -19.56 -13.73 4.48
C SER A 164 -19.94 -12.27 4.19
N GLN A 165 -19.15 -11.33 4.69
CA GLN A 165 -19.29 -9.89 4.46
C GLN A 165 -17.90 -9.27 4.35
N PRO A 166 -17.67 -8.35 3.39
CA PRO A 166 -16.43 -7.61 3.32
C PRO A 166 -16.36 -6.58 4.46
N VAL A 167 -15.15 -6.35 4.95
CA VAL A 167 -14.85 -5.31 5.93
C VAL A 167 -14.24 -4.11 5.22
N VAL A 168 -14.83 -2.94 5.37
CA VAL A 168 -14.38 -1.72 4.69
C VAL A 168 -13.47 -0.91 5.61
N LEU A 169 -12.23 -0.69 5.18
CA LEU A 169 -11.31 0.25 5.83
C LEU A 169 -11.52 1.65 5.26
N ALA A 170 -11.41 2.69 6.09
CA ALA A 170 -11.56 4.06 5.63
C ALA A 170 -10.46 4.43 4.62
N ALA A 171 -9.25 3.94 4.86
CA ALA A 171 -8.16 4.01 3.89
C ALA A 171 -7.08 2.95 4.15
N VAL A 172 -6.34 2.64 3.10
CA VAL A 172 -4.99 2.06 3.20
C VAL A 172 -4.00 3.08 2.65
N VAL A 173 -2.99 3.40 3.44
CA VAL A 173 -1.87 4.28 3.09
C VAL A 173 -0.67 3.40 2.79
N SER A 174 -0.34 3.27 1.51
CA SER A 174 0.81 2.47 1.07
C SER A 174 2.04 3.35 0.97
N VAL A 175 3.07 3.01 1.74
CA VAL A 175 4.35 3.72 1.82
C VAL A 175 5.41 2.84 1.16
N GLY A 176 6.26 3.43 0.32
CA GLY A 176 7.42 2.74 -0.25
C GLY A 176 8.60 2.82 0.70
N MET A 177 8.93 1.72 1.38
CA MET A 177 10.12 1.68 2.23
C MET A 177 11.40 1.48 1.39
N PRO A 178 12.52 2.15 1.73
CA PRO A 178 13.78 1.93 1.02
C PRO A 178 14.26 0.48 1.16
N ASN A 179 14.59 -0.13 0.04
CA ASN A 179 15.16 -1.46 -0.04
C ASN A 179 16.67 -1.41 0.30
N GLY A 180 17.03 -2.09 1.39
CA GLY A 180 18.43 -2.31 1.80
C GLY A 180 19.04 -3.61 1.30
N ASN A 181 18.32 -4.40 0.52
CA ASN A 181 18.79 -5.69 0.00
C ASN A 181 19.29 -5.55 -1.44
N ALA A 182 20.61 -5.52 -1.61
CA ALA A 182 21.29 -5.49 -2.92
C ALA A 182 21.07 -6.76 -3.77
N GLN A 183 20.58 -7.85 -3.19
CA GLN A 183 20.31 -9.11 -3.89
C GLN A 183 18.86 -9.23 -4.36
N ALA A 184 17.99 -8.27 -4.05
CA ALA A 184 16.61 -8.28 -4.51
C ALA A 184 16.58 -8.17 -6.04
N ALA A 185 16.04 -9.19 -6.71
CA ALA A 185 15.95 -9.21 -8.17
C ALA A 185 14.85 -8.29 -8.72
N ASP A 186 13.89 -7.92 -7.86
CA ASP A 186 12.67 -7.21 -8.22
C ASP A 186 12.55 -5.79 -7.67
N ALA A 187 13.56 -5.34 -6.94
CA ALA A 187 13.72 -3.95 -6.52
C ALA A 187 15.22 -3.59 -6.47
N PRO A 188 15.62 -2.37 -6.86
CA PRO A 188 16.98 -1.91 -6.67
C PRO A 188 17.29 -1.70 -5.17
N GLU A 189 18.57 -1.74 -4.79
CA GLU A 189 19.00 -1.15 -3.51
C GLU A 189 18.87 0.37 -3.63
N ASP A 190 17.98 0.96 -2.83
CA ASP A 190 17.72 2.40 -2.80
C ASP A 190 17.73 3.00 -1.38
N ARG A 191 18.27 2.23 -0.43
CA ARG A 191 18.52 2.70 0.93
C ARG A 191 19.51 3.89 0.93
N PRO A 192 19.19 5.01 1.60
CA PRO A 192 20.16 6.09 1.82
C PRO A 192 21.39 5.60 2.59
N THR A 193 22.57 6.07 2.20
CA THR A 193 23.86 5.71 2.81
C THR A 193 24.15 6.48 4.11
N SER A 194 23.41 7.56 4.38
CA SER A 194 23.54 8.36 5.60
C SER A 194 22.21 9.02 6.01
N PRO A 195 22.04 9.40 7.30
CA PRO A 195 20.90 10.20 7.75
C PRO A 195 20.77 11.53 7.02
N GLU A 196 21.87 12.17 6.64
CA GLU A 196 21.87 13.44 5.89
C GLU A 196 21.38 13.27 4.45
N GLU A 197 21.72 12.16 3.80
CA GLU A 197 21.19 11.81 2.49
C GLU A 197 19.69 11.51 2.55
N TYR A 198 19.25 10.81 3.60
CA TYR A 198 17.82 10.59 3.86
C TYR A 198 17.10 11.92 4.03
N ARG A 199 17.58 12.81 4.91
CA ARG A 199 16.97 14.13 5.16
C ARG A 199 16.98 15.04 3.93
N ARG A 200 18.06 15.04 3.12
CA ARG A 200 18.09 15.77 1.84
C ARG A 200 17.07 15.27 0.84
N GLY A 201 16.62 14.04 1.01
CA GLY A 201 15.60 13.40 0.19
C GLY A 201 14.17 13.65 0.60
N LEU A 202 13.96 14.16 1.81
CA LEU A 202 12.66 14.61 2.28
C LEU A 202 12.45 16.07 1.82
N PRO A 203 11.21 16.45 1.49
CA PRO A 203 10.89 17.85 1.22
C PRO A 203 11.24 18.71 2.44
N ARG A 204 11.70 19.93 2.15
CA ARG A 204 11.97 20.95 3.16
C ARG A 204 10.68 21.66 3.55
#